data_AF-A0A7C8ZIF9-F1
#
_entry.id   AF-A0A7C8ZIF9-F1
#
_cell.length_a   1.000
_cell.length_b   1.000
_cell.length_c   1.000
_cell.angle_alpha   90.00
_cell.angle_beta   90.00
_cell.angle_gamma   90.00
#
_symmetry.space_group_name_H-M   'P 1'
#
loop_
_entity.id
_entity.type
_entity.pdbx_description
1 polymer ?
#
loop_
_entity_poly.entity_id
_entity_poly.type
_entity_poly.pdbx_seq_one_letter_code
_entity_poly.pdbx_strand_id
1 'polypeptide(L)'
;GPIMSLRLGHVPTIVVSSAKAAELFLKEHDAVFATRPITQASAYLSYGGKGVAFGQYGEYWRRMRKMCTLHLLTLAKVTSFEGLRRAEVEAAVQGLVDAAAAREVVDVGERVGELIEEIVFKMVIGKGKEEDKRYDLKGVVEEAVILAGAFNLADFVPYLAPL
;
A
#
# COMPACT_ATOMS: atom_id res chain seq x y z
N GLY A 1 16.20 -19.48 14.51
CA GLY A 1 17.32 -18.53 14.52
C GLY A 1 16.90 -17.25 13.79
N PRO A 2 17.78 -16.24 13.65
CA PRO A 2 17.43 -14.97 12.99
C PRO A 2 17.15 -15.10 11.48
N ILE A 3 17.57 -16.21 10.87
CA ILE A 3 17.23 -16.65 9.52
C ILE A 3 16.71 -18.07 9.63
N MET A 4 15.54 -18.35 9.06
CA MET A 4 14.87 -19.65 9.12
C MET A 4 14.41 -20.06 7.72
N SER A 5 14.54 -21.35 7.41
CA SER A 5 13.99 -21.93 6.19
C SER A 5 12.67 -22.61 6.52
N LEU A 6 11.62 -22.24 5.80
CA LEU A 6 10.29 -22.85 5.84
C LEU A 6 9.94 -23.34 4.44
N ARG A 7 8.95 -24.24 4.37
CA ARG A 7 8.33 -24.63 3.11
C ARG A 7 6.83 -24.35 3.22
N LEU A 8 6.36 -23.37 2.45
CA LEU A 8 4.95 -23.02 2.37
C LEU A 8 4.35 -23.77 1.17
N GLY A 9 3.70 -24.91 1.44
CA GLY A 9 3.29 -25.84 0.39
C GLY A 9 4.50 -26.41 -0.37
N HIS A 10 4.66 -26.02 -1.63
CA HIS A 10 5.79 -26.37 -2.50
C HIS A 10 6.80 -25.23 -2.67
N VAL A 11 6.56 -24.08 -2.04
CA VAL A 11 7.42 -22.89 -2.17
C VAL A 11 8.41 -22.82 -0.99
N PRO A 12 9.72 -22.93 -1.24
CA PRO A 12 10.73 -22.65 -0.22
C PRO A 12 10.68 -21.17 0.18
N THR A 13 10.70 -20.89 1.48
CA THR A 13 10.57 -19.52 2.00
C THR A 13 11.61 -19.29 3.08
N ILE A 14 12.34 -18.18 2.98
CA ILE A 14 13.28 -17.75 4.02
C ILE A 14 12.61 -16.67 4.86
N VAL A 15 12.55 -16.91 6.17
CA VAL A 15 12.05 -15.93 7.15
C VAL A 15 13.25 -15.26 7.82
N VAL A 16 13.26 -13.93 7.79
CA VAL A 16 14.27 -13.09 8.42
C VAL A 16 13.63 -12.39 9.62
N SER A 17 14.12 -12.67 10.83
CA SER A 17 13.45 -12.29 12.09
C SER A 17 14.36 -11.53 13.05
N SER A 18 15.34 -10.77 12.54
CA SER A 18 16.13 -9.83 13.33
C SER A 18 16.56 -8.64 12.48
N ALA A 19 16.75 -7.47 13.11
CA ALA A 19 17.17 -6.25 12.41
C ALA A 19 18.54 -6.42 11.70
N LYS A 20 19.52 -7.03 12.39
CA LYS A 20 20.85 -7.30 11.83
C LYS A 20 20.79 -8.21 10.60
N ALA A 21 19.93 -9.24 10.63
CA ALA A 21 19.74 -10.09 9.46
C ALA A 21 19.00 -9.34 8.35
N ALA A 22 17.95 -8.56 8.66
CA ALA A 22 17.20 -7.79 7.67
C ALA A 22 18.08 -6.77 6.93
N GLU A 23 19.04 -6.14 7.61
CA GLU A 23 20.00 -5.21 6.98
C GLU A 23 20.80 -5.87 5.85
N LEU A 24 21.20 -7.15 6.02
CA LEU A 24 21.90 -7.88 4.97
C LEU A 24 21.06 -8.03 3.69
N PHE A 25 19.75 -8.26 3.81
CA PHE A 25 18.86 -8.49 2.67
C PHE A 25 18.30 -7.20 2.07
N LEU A 26 18.04 -6.19 2.90
CA LEU A 26 17.34 -4.96 2.51
C LEU A 26 18.27 -3.78 2.22
N LYS A 27 19.57 -3.90 2.52
CA LYS A 27 20.57 -2.86 2.30
C LYS A 27 21.84 -3.40 1.66
N GLU A 28 22.53 -4.36 2.29
CA GLU A 28 23.84 -4.82 1.78
C GLU A 28 23.72 -5.63 0.48
N HIS A 29 22.67 -6.44 0.35
CA HIS A 29 22.37 -7.26 -0.83
C HIS A 29 21.00 -6.92 -1.43
N ASP A 30 20.56 -5.68 -1.28
CA ASP A 30 19.22 -5.23 -1.65
C ASP A 30 18.85 -5.55 -3.11
N ALA A 31 19.77 -5.33 -4.05
CA ALA A 31 19.55 -5.58 -5.47
C ALA A 31 19.29 -7.07 -5.79
N VAL A 32 19.84 -8.00 -5.00
CA VAL A 32 19.64 -9.45 -5.16
C VAL A 32 18.24 -9.84 -4.70
N PHE A 33 17.76 -9.23 -3.61
CA PHE A 33 16.47 -9.56 -2.97
C PHE A 33 15.35 -8.57 -3.29
N ALA A 34 15.58 -7.61 -4.19
CA ALA A 34 14.63 -6.56 -4.52
C ALA A 34 13.41 -7.08 -5.30
N THR A 35 13.52 -8.23 -5.97
CA THR A 35 12.42 -8.78 -6.77
C THR A 35 11.25 -9.21 -5.88
N ARG A 36 10.04 -9.18 -6.45
CA ARG A 36 8.82 -9.63 -5.78
C ARG A 36 8.31 -10.92 -6.41
N PRO A 37 7.87 -11.91 -5.62
CA PRO A 37 7.16 -13.06 -6.16
C PRO A 37 5.84 -12.59 -6.78
N ILE A 38 5.45 -13.21 -7.90
CA ILE A 38 4.16 -12.94 -8.54
C ILE A 38 3.13 -13.88 -7.91
N THR A 39 2.30 -13.36 -7.01
CA THR A 39 1.09 -14.03 -6.55
C THR A 39 -0.05 -13.78 -7.54
N GLN A 40 -1.08 -14.65 -7.54
CA GLN A 40 -2.28 -14.44 -8.34
C GLN A 40 -2.89 -13.06 -8.11
N ALA A 41 -3.09 -12.67 -6.84
CA ALA A 41 -3.62 -11.35 -6.50
C ALA A 41 -2.76 -10.21 -7.08
N SER A 42 -1.44 -10.30 -6.97
CA SER A 42 -0.54 -9.29 -7.53
C SER A 42 -0.60 -9.21 -9.06
N ALA A 43 -0.79 -10.34 -9.75
CA ALA A 43 -0.90 -10.38 -11.20
C ALA A 43 -2.15 -9.63 -11.67
N TYR A 44 -3.30 -9.82 -11.02
CA TYR A 44 -4.53 -9.10 -11.32
C TYR A 44 -4.46 -7.62 -10.91
N LEU A 45 -4.03 -7.32 -9.68
CA LEU A 45 -4.03 -5.97 -9.12
C LEU A 45 -2.95 -5.06 -9.74
N SER A 46 -1.86 -5.63 -10.25
CA SER A 46 -0.72 -4.87 -10.76
C SER A 46 -0.48 -5.03 -12.26
N TYR A 47 -1.53 -5.33 -13.04
CA TYR A 47 -1.44 -5.45 -14.51
C TYR A 47 -0.32 -6.40 -14.98
N GLY A 48 -0.26 -7.59 -14.37
CA GLY A 48 0.79 -8.58 -14.61
C GLY A 48 2.13 -8.22 -14.00
N GLY A 49 2.15 -7.58 -12.83
CA GLY A 49 3.38 -7.24 -12.11
C GLY A 49 4.10 -5.97 -12.61
N LYS A 50 3.38 -5.03 -13.23
CA LYS A 50 3.90 -3.71 -13.65
C LYS A 50 3.75 -2.62 -12.59
N GLY A 51 3.05 -2.90 -11.48
CA GLY A 51 2.92 -1.98 -10.35
C GLY A 51 4.26 -1.72 -9.63
N VAL A 52 4.35 -0.58 -8.93
CA VAL A 52 5.56 -0.23 -8.16
C VAL A 52 5.68 -1.08 -6.87
N ALA A 53 4.55 -1.46 -6.27
CA ALA A 53 4.52 -2.23 -5.02
C ALA A 53 4.81 -3.72 -5.20
N PHE A 54 4.21 -4.35 -6.23
CA PHE A 54 4.30 -5.79 -6.46
C PHE A 54 5.10 -6.18 -7.71
N GLY A 55 5.73 -5.22 -8.38
CA GLY A 55 6.46 -5.49 -9.61
C GLY A 55 7.79 -6.20 -9.39
N GLN A 56 8.18 -7.00 -10.38
CA GLN A 56 9.49 -7.63 -10.39
C GLN A 56 10.60 -6.61 -10.60
N TYR A 57 11.73 -6.82 -9.94
CA TYR A 57 12.88 -5.93 -10.07
C TYR A 57 13.47 -6.06 -11.47
N GLY A 58 13.62 -4.93 -12.16
CA GLY A 58 14.10 -4.86 -13.52
C GLY A 58 14.18 -3.42 -14.01
N GLU A 59 14.62 -3.22 -15.25
CA GLU A 59 14.84 -1.86 -15.79
C GLU A 59 13.57 -1.00 -15.77
N TYR A 60 12.43 -1.60 -16.14
CA TYR A 60 11.13 -0.95 -16.12
C TYR A 60 10.77 -0.49 -14.70
N TRP A 61 10.80 -1.40 -13.73
CA TRP A 61 10.47 -1.08 -12.34
C TRP A 61 11.40 0.00 -11.77
N ARG A 62 12.71 -0.08 -12.04
CA ARG A 62 13.67 0.96 -11.60
C ARG A 62 13.33 2.33 -12.19
N ARG A 63 12.94 2.37 -13.46
CA ARG A 63 12.53 3.61 -14.15
C ARG A 63 11.25 4.18 -13.55
N MET A 64 10.24 3.35 -13.30
CA MET A 64 8.99 3.76 -12.66
C MET A 64 9.22 4.27 -11.24
N ARG A 65 9.99 3.54 -10.42
CA ARG A 65 10.35 3.97 -9.07
C ARG A 65 11.09 5.30 -9.09
N LYS A 66 12.06 5.47 -10.00
CA LYS A 66 12.80 6.75 -10.16
C LYS A 66 11.84 7.89 -10.52
N MET A 67 10.90 7.68 -11.43
CA MET A 67 9.90 8.70 -11.80
C MET A 67 9.03 9.08 -10.59
N CYS A 68 8.53 8.12 -9.82
CA CYS A 68 7.78 8.39 -8.59
C CYS A 68 8.59 9.23 -7.60
N THR A 69 9.83 8.84 -7.33
CA THR A 69 10.71 9.59 -6.41
C THR A 69 10.98 11.01 -6.90
N LEU A 70 11.28 11.19 -8.18
CA LEU A 70 11.70 12.49 -8.73
C LEU A 70 10.56 13.47 -8.98
N HIS A 71 9.31 12.99 -9.10
CA HIS A 71 8.19 13.85 -9.47
C HIS A 71 7.03 13.83 -8.47
N LEU A 72 6.76 12.70 -7.83
CA LEU A 72 5.59 12.54 -6.97
C LEU A 72 5.95 12.64 -5.49
N LEU A 73 7.11 12.12 -5.10
CA LEU A 73 7.52 11.95 -3.71
C LEU A 73 8.70 12.86 -3.32
N THR A 74 8.91 13.96 -4.04
CA THR A 74 9.92 14.96 -3.67
C THR A 74 9.46 15.78 -2.48
N LEU A 75 10.41 16.30 -1.69
CA LEU A 75 10.11 17.22 -0.59
C LEU A 75 9.25 18.40 -1.07
N ALA A 76 9.62 19.01 -2.19
CA ALA A 76 8.86 20.12 -2.76
C ALA A 76 7.40 19.75 -3.07
N LYS A 77 7.17 18.56 -3.68
CA LYS A 77 5.82 18.09 -3.98
C LYS A 77 5.04 17.79 -2.70
N VAL A 78 5.65 17.13 -1.73
CA VAL A 78 5.03 16.81 -0.43
C VAL A 78 4.65 18.08 0.33
N THR A 79 5.54 19.08 0.37
CA THR A 79 5.30 20.38 1.02
C THR A 79 4.25 21.21 0.29
N SER A 80 4.15 21.12 -1.05
CA SER A 80 3.09 21.83 -1.79
C SER A 80 1.66 21.44 -1.36
N PHE A 81 1.49 20.25 -0.78
CA PHE A 81 0.21 19.76 -0.25
C PHE A 81 0.07 19.95 1.27
N GLU A 82 1.00 20.65 1.94
CA GLU A 82 0.95 20.85 3.39
C GLU A 82 -0.33 21.57 3.83
N GLY A 83 -0.68 22.68 3.16
CA GLY A 83 -1.90 23.44 3.48
C GLY A 83 -3.17 22.59 3.32
N LEU A 84 -3.22 21.76 2.27
CA LEU A 84 -4.31 20.84 2.03
C LEU A 84 -4.43 19.82 3.17
N ARG A 85 -3.36 19.10 3.49
CA ARG A 85 -3.37 18.12 4.59
C ARG A 85 -3.73 18.75 5.93
N ARG A 86 -3.24 19.96 6.20
CA ARG A 86 -3.55 20.70 7.42
C ARG A 86 -5.04 21.00 7.52
N ALA A 87 -5.64 21.52 6.46
CA ALA A 87 -7.07 21.83 6.42
C ALA A 87 -7.94 20.59 6.66
N GLU A 88 -7.63 19.46 6.02
CA GLU A 88 -8.39 18.22 6.23
C GLU A 88 -8.24 17.68 7.67
N VAL A 89 -7.03 17.75 8.24
CA VAL A 89 -6.78 17.34 9.63
C VAL A 89 -7.54 18.25 10.61
N GLU A 90 -7.51 19.57 10.39
CA GLU A 90 -8.25 20.54 11.22
C GLU A 90 -9.76 20.26 11.17
N ALA A 91 -10.31 20.00 9.99
CA ALA A 91 -11.72 19.64 9.82
C ALA A 91 -12.08 18.32 10.55
N ALA A 92 -11.24 17.30 10.43
CA ALA A 92 -11.44 16.02 11.10
C ALA A 92 -11.39 16.18 12.64
N VAL A 93 -10.43 16.96 13.16
CA VAL A 93 -10.34 17.25 14.60
C VAL A 93 -11.55 18.04 15.08
N GLN A 94 -12.01 19.04 14.33
CA GLN A 94 -13.21 19.79 14.68
C GLN A 94 -14.44 18.87 14.75
N GLY A 95 -14.61 17.95 13.79
CA GLY A 95 -15.68 16.97 13.83
C GLY A 95 -15.65 16.07 15.06
N LEU A 96 -14.46 15.71 15.56
CA LEU A 96 -14.31 14.97 16.82
C LEU A 96 -14.66 15.81 18.04
N VAL A 97 -14.31 17.10 18.05
CA VAL A 97 -14.68 18.03 19.12
C VAL A 97 -16.21 18.19 19.19
N ASP A 98 -16.86 18.32 18.05
CA ASP A 98 -18.32 18.46 17.96
C ASP A 98 -19.02 17.19 18.45
N ALA A 99 -18.57 16.02 18.01
CA ALA A 99 -19.08 14.73 18.48
C ALA A 99 -18.88 14.54 20.00
N ALA A 100 -17.72 14.96 20.53
CA ALA A 100 -17.46 14.92 21.97
C ALA A 100 -18.39 15.85 22.76
N ALA A 101 -18.67 17.06 22.23
CA ALA A 101 -19.62 17.99 22.83
C ALA A 101 -21.05 17.43 22.84
N ALA A 102 -21.43 16.70 21.78
CA ALA A 102 -22.69 15.97 21.68
C ALA A 102 -22.72 14.66 22.50
N ARG A 103 -21.58 14.26 23.10
CA ARG A 103 -21.39 12.98 23.82
C ARG A 103 -21.68 11.76 22.95
N GLU A 104 -21.36 11.86 21.66
CA GLU A 104 -21.51 10.77 20.70
C GLU A 104 -20.34 9.78 20.81
N VAL A 105 -20.64 8.50 20.59
CA VAL A 105 -19.61 7.47 20.42
C VAL A 105 -19.13 7.53 18.98
N VAL A 106 -17.82 7.60 18.79
CA VAL A 106 -17.19 7.71 17.47
C VAL A 106 -16.25 6.54 17.23
N ASP A 107 -16.33 5.97 16.02
CA ASP A 107 -15.30 5.07 15.52
C ASP A 107 -14.12 5.89 14.97
N VAL A 108 -13.02 5.92 15.72
CA VAL A 108 -11.81 6.66 15.33
C VAL A 108 -11.14 6.06 14.10
N GLY A 109 -11.22 4.73 13.92
CA GLY A 109 -10.65 4.05 12.75
C GLY A 109 -11.36 4.49 11.47
N GLU A 110 -12.69 4.55 11.50
CA GLU A 110 -13.48 5.05 10.39
C GLU A 110 -13.16 6.52 10.07
N ARG A 111 -13.11 7.40 11.09
CA ARG A 111 -12.78 8.83 10.90
C ARG A 111 -11.39 9.06 10.32
N VAL A 112 -10.40 8.29 10.77
CA VAL A 112 -9.04 8.36 10.21
C VAL A 112 -9.03 7.82 8.77
N GLY A 113 -9.80 6.77 8.49
CA GLY A 113 -9.96 6.25 7.13
C GLY A 113 -10.54 7.29 6.17
N GLU A 114 -11.62 7.98 6.56
CA GLU A 114 -12.24 9.07 5.79
C GLU A 114 -11.26 10.23 5.54
N LEU A 115 -10.51 10.62 6.56
CA LEU A 115 -9.48 11.66 6.44
C LEU A 115 -8.39 11.29 5.42
N ILE A 116 -7.88 10.05 5.50
CA ILE A 116 -6.86 9.56 4.56
C ILE A 116 -7.42 9.52 3.13
N GLU A 117 -8.65 9.02 2.97
CA GLU A 117 -9.32 8.97 1.68
C GLU A 117 -9.46 10.36 1.07
N GLU A 118 -9.98 11.33 1.83
CA GLU A 118 -10.19 12.70 1.34
C GLU A 118 -8.89 13.40 0.95
N ILE A 119 -7.83 13.25 1.77
CA ILE A 119 -6.49 13.77 1.46
C ILE A 119 -5.96 13.15 0.17
N VAL A 120 -6.02 11.82 0.02
CA VAL A 120 -5.49 11.13 -1.16
C VAL A 120 -6.30 11.51 -2.40
N PHE A 121 -7.62 11.57 -2.30
CA PHE A 121 -8.50 11.92 -3.41
C PHE A 121 -8.21 13.33 -3.91
N LYS A 122 -8.10 14.31 -3.00
CA LYS A 122 -7.72 15.68 -3.36
C LYS A 122 -6.31 15.78 -3.91
N MET A 123 -5.34 15.02 -3.38
CA MET A 123 -3.96 15.05 -3.87
C MET A 123 -3.78 14.40 -5.26
N VAL A 124 -4.56 13.36 -5.56
CA VAL A 124 -4.42 12.57 -6.80
C VAL A 124 -5.39 13.03 -7.90
N ILE A 125 -6.65 13.25 -7.56
CA ILE A 125 -7.73 13.62 -8.49
C ILE A 125 -7.92 15.14 -8.58
N GLY A 126 -7.51 15.88 -7.54
CA GLY A 126 -7.63 17.34 -7.50
C GLY A 126 -9.00 17.86 -7.05
N LYS A 127 -9.89 16.97 -6.59
CA LYS A 127 -11.25 17.27 -6.10
C LYS A 127 -11.51 16.53 -4.79
N GLY A 128 -12.53 16.93 -4.04
CA GLY A 128 -13.00 16.18 -2.87
C GLY A 128 -13.86 14.97 -3.24
N LYS A 129 -13.97 13.97 -2.35
CA LYS A 129 -14.74 12.75 -2.61
C LYS A 129 -16.21 13.05 -2.93
N GLU A 130 -16.81 13.97 -2.18
CA GLU A 130 -18.21 14.38 -2.39
C GLU A 130 -18.43 15.12 -3.72
N GLU A 131 -17.39 15.72 -4.30
CA GLU A 131 -17.46 16.44 -5.58
C GLU A 131 -17.33 15.51 -6.80
N ASP A 132 -16.75 14.32 -6.63
CA ASP A 132 -16.60 13.34 -7.72
C ASP A 132 -16.98 11.92 -7.27
N LYS A 133 -18.29 11.70 -7.16
CA LYS A 133 -18.92 10.42 -6.76
C LYS A 133 -18.81 9.31 -7.82
N ARG A 134 -18.03 9.50 -8.88
CA ARG A 134 -17.89 8.52 -9.97
C ARG A 134 -17.11 7.27 -9.57
N TYR A 135 -16.30 7.37 -8.51
CA TYR A 135 -15.42 6.27 -8.08
C TYR A 135 -15.57 6.03 -6.57
N ASP A 136 -15.89 4.80 -6.20
CA ASP A 136 -15.78 4.34 -4.81
C ASP A 136 -14.34 3.92 -4.52
N LEU A 137 -13.46 4.90 -4.28
CA LEU A 137 -12.04 4.63 -4.09
C LEU A 137 -11.79 3.83 -2.81
N LYS A 138 -12.48 4.16 -1.71
CA LYS A 138 -12.38 3.41 -0.45
C LYS A 138 -12.78 1.96 -0.64
N GLY A 139 -13.95 1.68 -1.22
CA GLY A 139 -14.39 0.31 -1.47
C GLY A 139 -13.41 -0.48 -2.34
N VAL A 140 -12.90 0.13 -3.41
CA VAL A 140 -11.90 -0.51 -4.30
C VAL A 140 -10.59 -0.79 -3.56
N VAL A 141 -10.11 0.14 -2.73
CA VAL A 141 -8.87 -0.04 -1.95
C VAL A 141 -9.06 -1.12 -0.87
N GLU A 142 -10.18 -1.12 -0.16
CA GLU A 142 -10.51 -2.13 0.85
C GLU A 142 -10.59 -3.53 0.22
N GLU A 143 -11.31 -3.67 -0.90
CA GLU A 143 -11.40 -4.94 -1.63
C GLU A 143 -10.02 -5.39 -2.12
N ALA A 144 -9.21 -4.48 -2.68
CA ALA A 144 -7.85 -4.81 -3.12
C ALA A 144 -6.96 -5.28 -1.98
N VAL A 145 -7.05 -4.68 -0.78
CA VAL A 145 -6.30 -5.10 0.40
C VAL A 145 -6.78 -6.48 0.89
N ILE A 146 -8.09 -6.72 0.91
CA ILE A 146 -8.66 -8.03 1.27
C ILE A 146 -8.17 -9.11 0.31
N LEU A 147 -8.25 -8.87 -1.00
CA LEU A 147 -7.81 -9.82 -2.03
C LEU A 147 -6.30 -10.05 -1.99
N ALA A 148 -5.50 -9.01 -1.73
CA ALA A 148 -4.05 -9.14 -1.60
C ALA A 148 -3.63 -9.91 -0.33
N GLY A 149 -4.41 -9.82 0.75
CA GLY A 149 -4.17 -10.53 2.01
C GLY A 149 -4.82 -11.92 2.10
N ALA A 150 -5.74 -12.24 1.20
CA ALA A 150 -6.43 -13.53 1.19
C ALA A 150 -5.46 -14.68 0.90
N PHE A 151 -5.61 -15.78 1.65
CA PHE A 151 -4.85 -16.98 1.38
C PHE A 151 -5.28 -17.59 0.03
N ASN A 152 -4.32 -17.79 -0.87
CA ASN A 152 -4.54 -18.48 -2.13
C ASN A 152 -3.65 -19.72 -2.22
N LEU A 153 -4.29 -20.89 -2.27
CA LEU A 153 -3.60 -22.18 -2.32
C LEU A 153 -2.72 -22.33 -3.58
N ALA A 154 -3.13 -21.75 -4.71
CA ALA A 154 -2.40 -21.85 -5.98
C ALA A 154 -1.02 -21.16 -5.91
N ASP A 155 -0.86 -20.15 -5.06
CA ASP A 155 0.43 -19.46 -4.86
C ASP A 155 1.47 -20.36 -4.17
N PHE A 156 1.02 -21.35 -3.41
CA PHE A 156 1.88 -22.28 -2.66
C PHE A 156 1.92 -23.68 -3.29
N VAL A 157 0.94 -24.02 -4.11
CA VAL A 157 0.79 -25.34 -4.74
C VAL A 157 0.49 -25.13 -6.23
N PRO A 158 1.52 -24.86 -7.07
CA PRO A 158 1.32 -24.36 -8.43
C PRO A 158 0.54 -25.31 -9.36
N TYR A 159 0.56 -26.62 -9.11
CA TYR A 159 -0.21 -27.59 -9.91
C TYR A 159 -1.72 -27.54 -9.67
N LEU A 160 -2.17 -26.76 -8.67
CA LEU A 160 -3.59 -26.47 -8.43
C LEU A 160 -4.01 -25.11 -9.02
N ALA A 161 -3.09 -24.37 -9.64
CA ALA A 161 -3.42 -23.11 -10.29
C ALA A 161 -4.36 -23.35 -11.49
N PRO A 162 -5.32 -22.44 -11.76
CA PRO A 162 -6.09 -22.48 -12.98
C PRO A 162 -5.15 -22.41 -14.21
N LEU A 163 -5.51 -23.16 -15.26
CA LEU A 163 -4.79 -23.19 -16.55
C LEU A 163 -4.79 -21.83 -17.24
#